data_AF-A0A2L0UIF8-F1
#
_entry.id   AF-A0A2L0UIF8-F1
#
_cell.length_a   1.000
_cell.length_b   1.000
_cell.length_c   1.000
_cell.angle_alpha   90.00
_cell.angle_beta   90.00
_cell.angle_gamma   90.00
#
_symmetry.space_group_name_H-M   'P 1'
#
loop_
_entity.id
_entity.type
_entity.pdbx_description
1 polymer ?
#
loop_
_entity_poly.entity_id
_entity_poly.type
_entity_poly.pdbx_seq_one_letter_code
_entity_poly.pdbx_strand_id
1 'polypeptide(L)'
;LPAAPQDFQETELTRAEFDELQQTPPEWLAGLRRTGPHPRPVVAQKLGISIGGLARGGITDPLTSEQITALLQDPPAWLVAERSTQAAVRAEAARVKERDAARKASDA
;
A
#
# COMPACT_ATOMS: atom_id res chain seq x y z
N LEU A 1 9.62 6.67 11.19
CA LEU A 1 9.22 7.37 9.95
C LEU A 1 10.15 8.56 9.80
N PRO A 2 11.08 8.58 8.83
CA PRO A 2 12.10 9.63 8.77
C PRO A 2 11.54 11.03 8.49
N ALA A 3 10.28 11.13 8.05
CA ALA A 3 9.59 12.38 7.76
C ALA A 3 8.67 12.88 8.90
N ALA A 4 8.68 12.24 10.07
CA ALA A 4 7.98 12.76 11.26
C ALA A 4 8.83 13.86 11.95
N PRO A 5 8.22 14.85 12.62
CA PRO A 5 8.94 15.85 13.41
C PRO A 5 9.88 15.21 14.45
N GLN A 6 11.03 15.82 14.74
CA GLN A 6 12.03 15.26 15.64
C GLN A 6 11.46 15.01 17.06
N ASP A 7 10.74 15.98 17.61
CA ASP A 7 10.08 15.87 18.91
C ASP A 7 9.15 14.65 19.00
N PHE A 8 8.49 14.30 17.89
CA PHE A 8 7.63 13.12 17.81
C PHE A 8 8.43 11.81 17.73
N GLN A 9 9.63 11.83 17.13
CA GLN A 9 10.49 10.66 17.05
C GLN A 9 11.16 10.34 18.39
N GLU A 10 11.39 11.36 19.23
CA GLU A 10 12.09 11.24 20.52
C GLU A 10 11.14 11.02 21.71
N THR A 11 9.84 11.28 21.56
CA THR A 11 8.86 11.14 22.64
C THR A 11 8.28 9.72 22.68
N GLU A 12 8.32 9.07 23.84
CA GLU A 12 7.58 7.82 24.06
C GLU A 12 6.08 8.09 24.07
N LEU A 13 5.34 7.32 23.28
CA LEU A 13 3.89 7.46 23.14
C LEU A 13 3.16 6.39 23.95
N THR A 14 2.31 6.84 24.87
CA THR A 14 1.35 5.96 25.52
C THR A 14 0.28 5.49 24.54
N ARG A 15 -0.42 4.41 24.89
CA ARG A 15 -1.54 3.92 24.09
C ARG A 15 -2.65 4.97 23.93
N ALA A 16 -2.94 5.74 24.97
CA ALA A 16 -3.99 6.76 24.94
C ALA A 16 -3.63 7.90 23.96
N GLU A 17 -2.39 8.39 23.99
CA GLU A 17 -1.90 9.41 23.07
C GLU A 17 -1.85 8.90 21.61
N PHE A 18 -1.52 7.62 21.42
CA PHE A 18 -1.60 7.00 20.10
C PHE A 18 -3.04 6.97 19.57
N ASP A 19 -4.00 6.62 20.43
CA ASP A 19 -5.42 6.61 20.05
C ASP A 19 -5.93 8.03 19.74
N GLU A 20 -5.49 9.04 20.49
CA GLU A 20 -5.79 10.45 20.23
C GLU A 20 -5.26 10.90 18.86
N LEU A 21 -4.02 10.54 18.49
CA LEU A 21 -3.46 10.82 17.17
C LEU A 21 -4.21 10.13 16.02
N GLN A 22 -4.90 9.03 16.30
CA GLN A 22 -5.75 8.37 15.32
C GLN A 22 -7.11 9.06 15.18
N GLN A 23 -7.70 9.51 16.30
CA GLN A 23 -9.02 10.17 16.32
C GLN A 23 -8.95 11.61 15.83
N THR A 24 -7.94 12.37 16.28
CA THR A 24 -7.75 13.79 15.98
C THR A 24 -6.33 14.00 15.42
N PRO A 25 -6.06 13.51 14.19
CA PRO A 25 -4.73 13.60 13.62
C PRO A 25 -4.35 15.08 13.40
N PRO A 26 -3.19 15.52 13.92
CA PRO A 26 -2.70 16.87 13.64
C PRO A 26 -2.41 17.05 12.16
N GLU A 27 -2.36 18.31 11.70
CA GLU A 27 -2.24 18.64 10.27
C GLU A 27 -0.99 18.03 9.62
N TRP A 28 0.14 18.02 10.33
CA TRP A 28 1.38 17.40 9.83
C TRP A 28 1.23 15.89 9.59
N LEU A 29 0.48 15.19 10.44
CA LEU A 29 0.24 13.76 10.32
C LEU A 29 -0.76 13.47 9.20
N ALA A 30 -1.80 14.30 9.06
CA ALA A 30 -2.73 14.23 7.95
C ALA A 30 -2.04 14.49 6.60
N GLY A 31 -1.15 15.50 6.55
CA GLY A 31 -0.30 15.79 5.40
C GLY A 31 0.62 14.61 5.05
N LEU A 32 1.33 14.09 6.05
CA LEU A 32 2.24 12.94 5.88
C LEU A 32 1.50 11.71 5.34
N ARG A 33 0.30 11.41 5.85
CA ARG A 33 -0.53 10.31 5.34
C ARG A 33 -1.03 10.53 3.91
N ARG A 34 -1.23 11.79 3.51
CA ARG A 34 -1.76 12.17 2.19
C ARG A 34 -0.69 12.19 1.11
N THR A 35 0.47 12.79 1.38
CA THR A 35 1.49 13.08 0.36
C THR A 35 2.82 12.39 0.61
N GLY A 36 3.09 12.07 1.87
CA GLY A 36 4.41 11.69 2.35
C GLY A 36 4.95 10.41 1.72
N PRO A 37 6.23 10.09 2.00
CA PRO A 37 6.84 8.84 1.58
C PRO A 37 6.02 7.66 2.13
N HIS A 38 5.32 6.98 1.24
CA HIS A 38 4.49 5.83 1.56
C HIS A 38 5.37 4.61 1.78
N PRO A 39 5.09 3.77 2.79
CA PRO A 39 5.81 2.52 2.96
C PRO A 39 5.53 1.58 1.79
N ARG A 40 6.48 0.67 1.50
CA ARG A 40 6.43 -0.24 0.34
C ARG A 40 5.09 -0.97 0.13
N PRO A 41 4.40 -1.48 1.18
CA PRO A 41 3.08 -2.10 0.99
C PRO A 41 2.04 -1.14 0.43
N VAL A 42 2.04 0.11 0.88
CA VAL A 42 1.12 1.17 0.41
C VAL A 42 1.48 1.59 -1.02
N VAL A 43 2.78 1.70 -1.34
CA VAL A 43 3.24 1.96 -2.71
C VAL A 43 2.76 0.86 -3.66
N ALA A 44 2.99 -0.41 -3.32
CA ALA A 44 2.57 -1.55 -4.14
C ALA A 44 1.04 -1.58 -4.34
N GLN A 45 0.27 -1.30 -3.27
CA GLN A 45 -1.18 -1.19 -3.34
C GLN A 45 -1.63 -0.09 -4.30
N LYS A 46 -1.06 1.12 -4.18
CA LYS A 46 -1.39 2.27 -5.05
C LYS A 46 -1.01 2.02 -6.51
N LEU A 47 0.12 1.34 -6.76
CA LEU A 47 0.55 0.93 -8.10
C LEU A 47 -0.22 -0.28 -8.66
N GLY A 48 -1.04 -0.95 -7.84
CA GLY A 48 -1.83 -2.10 -8.28
C GLY A 48 -1.00 -3.36 -8.56
N ILE A 49 0.12 -3.53 -7.87
CA ILE A 49 1.06 -4.65 -8.03
C ILE A 49 1.31 -5.36 -6.69
N SER A 50 2.00 -6.50 -6.72
CA SER A 50 2.49 -7.16 -5.51
C SER A 50 3.75 -6.46 -4.95
N ILE A 51 4.04 -6.66 -3.66
CA ILE A 51 5.29 -6.19 -3.04
C ILE A 51 6.50 -6.82 -3.74
N GLY A 52 6.40 -8.08 -4.16
CA GLY A 52 7.44 -8.75 -4.94
C GLY A 52 7.63 -8.12 -6.33
N GLY A 53 6.54 -7.73 -6.99
CA GLY A 53 6.59 -6.98 -8.25
C GLY A 53 7.24 -5.61 -8.11
N LEU A 54 6.94 -4.91 -7.01
CA LEU A 54 7.61 -3.65 -6.68
C LEU A 54 9.13 -3.83 -6.53
N ALA A 55 9.56 -4.90 -5.84
CA ALA A 55 10.98 -5.22 -5.68
C ALA A 55 11.66 -5.58 -7.01
N ARG A 56 10.99 -6.33 -7.90
CA ARG A 56 11.51 -6.63 -9.25
C ARG A 56 11.63 -5.40 -10.13
N GLY A 57 10.76 -4.42 -9.94
CA GLY A 57 10.85 -3.09 -10.55
C GLY A 57 11.98 -2.22 -10.00
N GLY A 58 12.79 -2.72 -9.06
CA GLY A 58 13.91 -1.99 -8.47
C GLY A 58 13.52 -0.94 -7.44
N ILE A 59 12.24 -0.81 -7.08
CA ILE A 59 11.78 0.15 -6.08
C ILE A 59 11.88 -0.47 -4.68
N THR A 60 12.93 -0.08 -3.96
CA THR A 60 13.17 -0.49 -2.57
C THR A 60 12.82 0.59 -1.55
N ASP A 61 12.79 1.85 -1.99
CA ASP A 61 12.59 3.00 -1.12
C ASP A 61 11.11 3.44 -1.06
N PRO A 62 10.70 4.13 0.03
CA PRO A 62 9.40 4.78 0.11
C PRO A 62 9.20 5.78 -1.04
N LEU A 63 7.98 5.84 -1.59
CA LEU A 63 7.62 6.81 -2.64
C LEU A 63 6.55 7.78 -2.16
N THR A 64 6.65 9.04 -2.55
CA THR A 64 5.60 10.04 -2.31
C THR A 64 4.41 9.80 -3.23
N SER A 65 3.27 10.42 -2.89
CA SER A 65 2.09 10.40 -3.79
C SER A 65 2.40 10.96 -5.19
N GLU A 66 3.27 11.97 -5.27
CA GLU A 66 3.70 12.56 -6.54
C GLU A 66 4.51 11.58 -7.40
N GLN A 67 5.50 10.90 -6.81
CA GLN A 67 6.31 9.89 -7.51
C GLN A 67 5.47 8.72 -7.99
N ILE A 68 4.50 8.28 -7.16
CA ILE A 68 3.54 7.24 -7.55
C ILE A 68 2.69 7.71 -8.73
N THR A 69 2.17 8.93 -8.68
CA THR A 69 1.41 9.51 -9.80
C THR A 69 2.24 9.57 -11.07
N ALA A 70 3.51 9.99 -10.98
CA ALA A 70 4.41 10.04 -12.14
C ALA A 70 4.56 8.65 -12.79
N LEU A 71 4.78 7.60 -11.98
CA LEU A 71 4.83 6.21 -12.46
C LEU A 71 3.51 5.74 -13.09
N LEU A 72 2.36 6.25 -12.65
CA LEU A 72 1.07 5.88 -13.21
C LEU A 72 0.75 6.63 -14.51
N GLN A 73 1.25 7.86 -14.67
CA GLN A 73 1.06 8.67 -15.88
C GLN A 73 1.97 8.22 -17.02
N ASP A 74 3.21 7.83 -16.71
CA ASP A 74 4.15 7.26 -17.67
C ASP A 74 4.62 5.88 -17.18
N PRO A 75 3.76 4.84 -17.32
CA PRO A 75 4.05 3.54 -16.76
C PRO A 75 5.17 2.84 -17.52
N PRO A 76 6.31 2.54 -16.87
CA PRO A 76 7.38 1.79 -17.50
C PRO A 76 6.91 0.36 -17.80
N ALA A 77 7.58 -0.29 -18.75
CA ALA A 77 7.21 -1.64 -19.21
C ALA A 77 7.07 -2.67 -18.07
N TRP A 78 7.97 -2.62 -17.07
CA TRP A 78 7.90 -3.52 -15.92
C TRP A 78 6.62 -3.30 -15.09
N LEU A 79 6.16 -2.05 -14.93
CA LEU A 79 4.96 -1.75 -14.15
C LEU A 79 3.71 -2.26 -14.87
N VAL A 80 3.65 -2.11 -16.19
CA VAL A 80 2.57 -2.66 -17.01
C VAL A 80 2.50 -4.18 -16.89
N ALA A 81 3.64 -4.86 -17.01
CA ALA A 81 3.72 -6.31 -16.87
C ALA A 81 3.27 -6.78 -15.48
N GLU A 82 3.78 -6.16 -14.42
CA GLU A 82 3.43 -6.51 -13.04
C GLU A 82 1.95 -6.28 -12.71
N ARG A 83 1.35 -5.21 -13.25
CA ARG A 83 -0.10 -4.96 -13.10
C ARG A 83 -0.93 -6.04 -13.81
N SER A 84 -0.50 -6.48 -14.99
CA SER A 84 -1.16 -7.57 -15.71
C SER A 84 -1.09 -8.89 -14.92
N THR A 85 0.10 -9.24 -14.41
CA THR A 85 0.28 -10.41 -13.55
C THR A 85 -0.58 -10.33 -12.29
N GLN A 86 -0.59 -9.19 -11.61
CA GLN A 86 -1.40 -8.99 -10.41
C GLN A 86 -2.90 -9.11 -10.68
N ALA A 87 -3.38 -8.61 -11.83
CA ALA A 87 -4.76 -8.74 -12.25
C ALA A 87 -5.14 -10.21 -12.52
N ALA A 88 -4.30 -10.96 -13.25
CA ALA A 88 -4.51 -12.38 -13.52
C ALA A 88 -4.57 -13.22 -12.23
N VAL A 89 -3.65 -12.97 -11.28
CA VAL A 89 -3.65 -13.65 -9.98
C VAL A 89 -4.94 -13.36 -9.20
N ARG A 90 -5.43 -12.12 -9.22
CA ARG A 90 -6.69 -11.76 -8.54
C ARG A 90 -7.90 -12.42 -9.18
N ALA A 91 -7.96 -12.49 -10.50
CA ALA A 91 -9.02 -13.18 -11.22
C ALA A 91 -9.06 -14.68 -10.87
N GLU A 92 -7.89 -15.33 -10.84
CA GLU A 92 -7.79 -16.74 -10.48
C GLU A 92 -8.19 -16.98 -9.02
N ALA A 93 -7.74 -16.12 -8.09
CA ALA A 93 -8.13 -16.21 -6.69
C ALA A 93 -9.65 -16.05 -6.49
N ALA A 94 -10.30 -15.16 -7.25
CA ALA A 94 -11.75 -15.00 -7.22
C ALA A 94 -12.47 -16.27 -7.70
N ARG A 95 -12.03 -16.85 -8.83
CA ARG A 95 -12.58 -18.10 -9.38
C ARG A 95 -12.48 -19.27 -8.40
N VAL A 96 -11.31 -19.41 -7.75
CA VAL A 96 -11.10 -20.46 -6.73
C VAL A 96 -12.04 -20.26 -5.55
N LYS A 97 -12.18 -19.01 -5.06
CA LYS A 97 -13.09 -18.68 -3.95
C LYS A 97 -14.55 -19.00 -4.29
N GLU A 98 -15.01 -18.66 -5.50
CA GLU A 98 -16.36 -18.98 -5.97
C GLU A 98 -16.60 -20.49 -6.05
N ARG A 99 -15.65 -21.24 -6.62
CA ARG A 99 -15.70 -22.71 -6.66
C ARG A 99 -15.80 -23.30 -5.25
N ASP A 100 -14.98 -22.83 -4.32
CA ASP A 100 -14.94 -23.36 -2.96
C ASP A 100 -16.22 -22.99 -2.18
N ALA A 101 -16.80 -21.82 -2.43
CA ALA A 101 -18.10 -21.43 -1.89
C ALA A 101 -19.23 -22.30 -2.43
N ALA A 102 -19.25 -22.57 -3.74
CA ALA A 102 -20.23 -23.45 -4.38
C ALA A 102 -20.16 -24.88 -3.83
N ARG A 103 -18.94 -25.43 -3.64
CA ARG A 103 -18.74 -26.75 -3.03
C ARG A 103 -19.23 -26.81 -1.59
N LYS A 104 -18.91 -25.79 -0.78
CA LYS A 104 -19.41 -25.73 0.61
C LYS A 104 -20.94 -25.65 0.67
N ALA A 105 -21.57 -24.98 -0.29
CA ALA A 105 -23.02 -24.89 -0.37
C ALA A 105 -23.69 -26.18 -0.86
N SER A 106 -23.01 -27.02 -1.65
CA SER A 106 -23.52 -28.34 -2.07
C SER A 106 -23.35 -29.43 -1.02
N ASP A 107 -22.36 -29.27 -0.14
CA ASP A 107 -22.02 -30.26 0.91
C ASP A 107 -22.74 -29.98 2.25
N ALA A 108 -23.57 -28.92 2.34
CA ALA A 108 -24.33 -28.50 3.51
C ALA A 108 -25.84 -28.76 3.33
#